data_AF-A0A559K7H1-F1
#
_entry.id   AF-A0A559K7H1-F1
#
_cell.length_a   1.000
_cell.length_b   1.000
_cell.length_c   1.000
_cell.angle_alpha   90.00
_cell.angle_beta   90.00
_cell.angle_gamma   90.00
#
_symmetry.space_group_name_H-M   'P 1'
#
loop_
_entity.id
_entity.type
_entity.pdbx_description
1 polymer ?
#
loop_
_entity_poly.entity_id
_entity_poly.type
_entity_poly.pdbx_seq_one_letter_code
_entity_poly.pdbx_strand_id
1 'polypeptide(L)'
;MKTFLQKLFGLGGHDTNVQSQELPPPPSMRSLREHQRESAIEWVASRMRQLLQTECREAGALTDDEKKYLIYLASCLIEWVEKDLDVYLSIKEMPLSDKHHKYLLKVYEEVKEEIRHCFPPGNTEPMEQHEDEAVWRVYRDVLHAVTQKKFLLIREGEVSSFRQGDIICEAIIKERSDIPRARDLAKLSLLELGVSASSIMSHLLLISEAITNVLKHANEGKLTIVDAKTSLHVLVEDTGPGFPLKILPYTTLMAGYSTKKSLGQGFTLMMKMAEQVLLSTSSRGSTLILVFHGKEGAKHESIV
;
A
#
# COMPACT_ATOMS: atom_id res chain seq x y z
N MET A 1 14.56 5.30 -19.84
CA MET A 1 15.27 4.06 -20.25
C MET A 1 14.20 2.97 -20.25
N LYS A 2 13.80 2.43 -21.42
CA LYS A 2 12.74 1.40 -21.48
C LYS A 2 13.23 0.14 -20.75
N THR A 3 12.40 -0.43 -19.86
CA THR A 3 12.72 -1.69 -19.18
C THR A 3 12.77 -2.82 -20.21
N PHE A 4 13.54 -3.87 -19.92
CA PHE A 4 13.66 -5.04 -20.83
C PHE A 4 12.29 -5.67 -21.12
N LEU A 5 11.38 -5.66 -20.13
CA LEU A 5 10.01 -6.13 -20.25
C LEU A 5 9.17 -5.29 -21.22
N GLN A 6 9.32 -3.95 -21.27
CA GLN A 6 8.65 -3.13 -22.29
C GLN A 6 9.06 -3.49 -23.73
N LYS A 7 10.31 -3.92 -23.93
CA LYS A 7 10.78 -4.41 -25.25
C LYS A 7 10.25 -5.80 -25.56
N LEU A 8 10.10 -6.63 -24.54
CA LEU A 8 9.70 -8.02 -24.68
C LEU A 8 8.18 -8.18 -24.88
N PHE A 9 7.38 -7.26 -24.31
CA PHE A 9 5.92 -7.24 -24.45
C PHE A 9 5.39 -6.33 -25.57
N GLY A 10 6.27 -5.72 -26.38
CA GLY A 10 5.84 -4.91 -27.52
C GLY A 10 5.11 -3.61 -27.16
N LEU A 11 5.24 -3.11 -25.92
CA LEU A 11 4.59 -1.87 -25.44
C LEU A 11 5.28 -0.59 -25.94
N GLY A 12 5.97 -0.65 -27.08
CA GLY A 12 6.66 0.47 -27.71
C GLY A 12 5.91 0.95 -28.95
N GLY A 13 5.56 2.25 -28.97
CA GLY A 13 4.89 2.90 -30.10
C GLY A 13 5.52 2.60 -31.46
N HIS A 14 4.63 2.49 -32.45
CA HIS A 14 4.91 2.22 -33.85
C HIS A 14 6.01 3.11 -34.43
N ASP A 15 7.04 2.48 -34.97
CA ASP A 15 7.74 2.97 -36.16
C ASP A 15 7.85 1.80 -37.14
N THR A 16 7.17 1.98 -38.27
CA THR A 16 7.16 1.09 -39.43
C THR A 16 8.51 1.12 -40.13
N ASN A 17 9.01 -0.05 -40.55
CA ASN A 17 9.51 -0.36 -41.90
C ASN A 17 10.66 -1.39 -41.86
N VAL A 18 10.37 -2.69 -42.02
CA VAL A 18 11.30 -3.67 -42.62
C VAL A 18 10.51 -4.75 -43.38
N GLN A 19 11.07 -5.13 -44.52
CA GLN A 19 10.59 -5.99 -45.60
C GLN A 19 10.20 -7.42 -45.19
N SER A 20 9.20 -7.93 -45.92
CA SER A 20 8.58 -9.25 -45.80
C SER A 20 9.54 -10.38 -46.23
N GLN A 21 10.05 -11.12 -45.25
CA GLN A 21 10.38 -12.54 -45.42
C GLN A 21 9.15 -13.35 -44.97
N GLU A 22 8.82 -14.43 -45.68
CA GLU A 22 7.73 -15.35 -45.34
C GLU A 22 7.95 -15.89 -43.92
N LEU A 23 7.22 -15.31 -42.97
CA LEU A 23 7.21 -15.73 -41.58
C LEU A 23 6.31 -16.96 -41.43
N PRO A 24 6.65 -17.88 -40.50
CA PRO A 24 5.76 -18.98 -40.13
C PRO A 24 4.38 -18.43 -39.72
N PRO A 25 3.31 -19.23 -39.87
CA PRO A 25 1.96 -18.79 -39.54
C PRO A 25 1.93 -18.19 -38.12
N PRO A 26 1.22 -17.07 -37.92
CA PRO A 26 1.28 -16.35 -36.66
C PRO A 26 0.92 -17.31 -35.52
N PRO A 27 1.68 -17.29 -34.40
CA PRO A 27 1.34 -18.08 -33.24
C PRO A 27 -0.12 -17.79 -32.87
N SER A 28 -0.92 -18.83 -32.68
CA SER A 28 -2.25 -18.69 -32.08
C SER A 28 -2.18 -17.83 -30.82
N MET A 29 -3.25 -17.10 -30.45
CA MET A 29 -3.23 -16.27 -29.23
C MET A 29 -2.83 -17.04 -27.96
N ARG A 30 -3.04 -18.37 -27.93
CA ARG A 30 -2.57 -19.24 -26.85
C ARG A 30 -1.04 -19.33 -26.81
N SER A 31 -0.39 -19.55 -27.95
CA SER A 31 1.08 -19.60 -28.04
C SER A 31 1.76 -18.25 -27.75
N LEU A 32 1.12 -17.11 -28.06
CA LEU A 32 1.66 -15.80 -27.70
C LEU A 32 1.61 -15.57 -26.18
N ARG A 33 0.49 -15.90 -25.55
CA ARG A 33 0.31 -15.77 -24.08
C ARG A 33 1.23 -16.73 -23.32
N GLU A 34 1.38 -17.96 -23.78
CA GLU A 34 2.32 -18.94 -23.24
C GLU A 34 3.77 -18.42 -23.33
N HIS A 35 4.16 -17.88 -24.49
CA HIS A 35 5.49 -17.30 -24.67
C HIS A 35 5.74 -16.06 -23.78
N GLN A 36 4.75 -15.19 -23.64
CA GLN A 36 4.80 -14.05 -22.72
C GLN A 36 4.95 -14.51 -21.27
N ARG A 37 4.23 -15.56 -20.88
CA ARG A 37 4.31 -16.18 -19.56
C ARG A 37 5.70 -16.75 -19.29
N GLU A 38 6.22 -17.57 -20.18
CA GLU A 38 7.57 -18.15 -20.05
C GLU A 38 8.64 -17.07 -19.95
N SER A 39 8.56 -16.05 -20.80
CA SER A 39 9.51 -14.95 -20.79
C SER A 39 9.45 -14.12 -19.51
N ALA A 40 8.25 -13.90 -18.96
CA ALA A 40 8.06 -13.22 -17.67
C ALA A 40 8.70 -14.03 -16.53
N ILE A 41 8.48 -15.35 -16.51
CA ILE A 41 9.07 -16.27 -15.52
C ILE A 41 10.60 -16.22 -15.60
N GLU A 42 11.16 -16.35 -16.79
CA GLU A 42 12.61 -16.32 -17.01
C GLU A 42 13.23 -15.00 -16.55
N TRP A 43 12.57 -13.89 -16.86
CA TRP A 43 13.03 -12.58 -16.45
C TRP A 43 13.01 -12.42 -14.92
N VAL A 44 11.90 -12.78 -14.26
CA VAL A 44 11.77 -12.70 -12.80
C VAL A 44 12.84 -13.56 -12.12
N ALA A 45 13.05 -14.80 -12.60
CA ALA A 45 14.07 -15.70 -12.08
C ALA A 45 15.49 -15.15 -12.28
N SER A 46 15.78 -14.59 -13.46
CA SER A 46 17.06 -13.95 -13.78
C SER A 46 17.32 -12.73 -12.89
N ARG A 47 16.29 -11.93 -12.65
CA ARG A 47 16.38 -10.75 -11.79
C ARG A 47 16.62 -11.12 -10.32
N MET A 48 15.92 -12.12 -9.81
CA MET A 48 16.16 -12.65 -8.47
C MET A 48 17.59 -13.18 -8.33
N ARG A 49 18.07 -13.92 -9.33
CA ARG A 49 19.46 -14.41 -9.39
C ARG A 49 20.46 -13.28 -9.26
N GLN A 50 20.31 -12.22 -10.05
CA GLN A 50 21.20 -11.05 -10.02
C GLN A 50 21.23 -10.42 -8.61
N LEU A 51 20.07 -10.25 -7.99
CA LEU A 51 19.96 -9.67 -6.65
C LEU A 51 20.61 -10.57 -5.58
N LEU A 52 20.43 -11.88 -5.66
CA LEU A 52 21.02 -12.86 -4.74
C LEU A 52 22.55 -12.92 -4.83
N GLN A 53 23.09 -12.79 -6.04
CA GLN A 53 24.54 -12.78 -6.31
C GLN A 53 25.20 -11.48 -5.85
N THR A 54 24.53 -10.34 -5.99
CA THR A 54 25.09 -9.03 -5.61
C THR A 54 25.35 -8.91 -4.10
N GLU A 55 24.57 -9.63 -3.27
CA GLU A 55 24.69 -9.62 -1.81
C GLU A 55 25.63 -10.70 -1.26
N CYS A 56 25.89 -11.77 -2.02
CA CYS A 56 26.90 -12.78 -1.70
C CYS A 56 28.18 -12.51 -2.49
N ARG A 57 29.04 -11.59 -2.03
CA ARG A 57 30.37 -11.35 -2.63
C ARG A 57 31.32 -12.55 -2.56
N GLU A 58 30.94 -13.65 -1.91
CA GLU A 58 31.77 -14.85 -1.72
C GLU A 58 31.11 -16.17 -2.14
N ALA A 59 29.88 -16.18 -2.65
CA ALA A 59 29.25 -17.42 -3.08
C ALA A 59 29.63 -17.72 -4.54
N GLY A 60 30.15 -18.93 -4.79
CA GLY A 60 30.38 -19.46 -6.14
C GLY A 60 29.11 -19.45 -7.00
N ALA A 61 29.24 -19.89 -8.25
CA ALA A 61 28.11 -20.01 -9.15
C ALA A 61 26.95 -20.78 -8.47
N LEU A 62 25.73 -20.25 -8.57
CA LEU A 62 24.53 -20.91 -8.03
C LEU A 62 24.45 -22.34 -8.57
N THR A 63 24.09 -23.26 -7.68
CA THR A 63 23.81 -24.64 -8.02
C THR A 63 22.63 -24.73 -9.00
N ASP A 64 22.57 -25.79 -9.79
CA ASP A 64 21.44 -25.98 -10.71
C ASP A 64 20.11 -26.15 -9.97
N ASP A 65 20.12 -26.66 -8.74
CA ASP A 65 18.95 -26.77 -7.89
C ASP A 65 18.46 -25.38 -7.42
N GLU A 66 19.37 -24.48 -7.07
CA GLU A 66 19.01 -23.09 -6.77
C GLU A 66 18.44 -22.37 -8.00
N LYS A 67 18.99 -22.59 -9.19
CA LYS A 67 18.43 -21.99 -10.43
C LYS A 67 17.02 -22.49 -10.69
N LYS A 68 16.76 -23.80 -10.55
CA LYS A 68 15.41 -24.38 -10.67
C LYS A 68 14.46 -23.81 -9.63
N TYR A 69 14.93 -23.64 -8.40
CA TYR A 69 14.14 -23.05 -7.32
C TYR A 69 13.72 -21.60 -7.63
N LEU A 70 14.62 -20.78 -8.21
CA LEU A 70 14.26 -19.41 -8.63
C LEU A 70 13.23 -19.39 -9.76
N ILE A 71 13.30 -20.34 -10.70
CA ILE A 71 12.28 -20.49 -11.76
C ILE A 71 10.92 -20.88 -11.13
N TYR A 72 10.93 -21.77 -10.13
CA TYR A 72 9.72 -22.12 -9.39
C TYR A 72 9.10 -20.90 -8.70
N LEU A 73 9.89 -20.10 -7.97
CA LEU A 73 9.39 -18.88 -7.31
C LEU A 73 8.84 -17.86 -8.31
N ALA A 74 9.51 -17.68 -9.44
CA ALA A 74 9.05 -16.83 -10.53
C ALA A 74 7.72 -17.34 -11.10
N SER A 75 7.58 -18.65 -11.29
CA SER A 75 6.35 -19.27 -11.78
C SER A 75 5.18 -19.05 -10.83
N CYS A 76 5.39 -19.22 -9.52
CA CYS A 76 4.37 -18.94 -8.51
C CYS A 76 3.93 -17.48 -8.53
N LEU A 77 4.88 -16.54 -8.63
CA LEU A 77 4.57 -15.11 -8.70
C LEU A 77 3.69 -14.78 -9.90
N ILE A 78 4.05 -15.27 -11.09
CA ILE A 78 3.24 -15.06 -12.29
C ILE A 78 1.85 -15.68 -12.14
N GLU A 79 1.77 -16.91 -11.60
CA GLU A 79 0.49 -17.58 -11.36
C GLU A 79 -0.41 -16.80 -10.39
N TRP A 80 0.15 -16.22 -9.32
CA TRP A 80 -0.62 -15.40 -8.39
C TRP A 80 -1.17 -14.15 -9.06
N VAL A 81 -0.39 -13.49 -9.93
CA VAL A 81 -0.87 -12.33 -10.68
C VAL A 81 -1.93 -12.73 -11.71
N GLU A 82 -1.72 -13.82 -12.45
CA GLU A 82 -2.68 -14.36 -13.43
C GLU A 82 -4.04 -14.70 -12.80
N LYS A 83 -4.04 -15.14 -11.54
CA LYS A 83 -5.24 -15.50 -10.77
C LYS A 83 -5.81 -14.36 -9.91
N ASP A 84 -5.28 -13.14 -10.03
CA ASP A 84 -5.60 -11.97 -9.19
C ASP A 84 -5.52 -12.22 -7.66
N LEU A 85 -4.64 -13.12 -7.24
CA LEU A 85 -4.39 -13.42 -5.83
C LEU A 85 -3.60 -12.29 -5.16
N ASP A 86 -3.69 -12.21 -3.83
CA ASP A 86 -2.84 -11.31 -3.05
C ASP A 86 -1.40 -11.83 -3.04
N VAL A 87 -0.58 -11.27 -3.92
CA VAL A 87 0.84 -11.62 -4.06
C VAL A 87 1.63 -11.34 -2.77
N TYR A 88 1.30 -10.29 -2.01
CA TYR A 88 2.01 -9.98 -0.76
C TYR A 88 1.75 -11.04 0.29
N LEU A 89 0.48 -11.43 0.45
CA LEU A 89 0.09 -12.51 1.37
C LEU A 89 0.71 -13.84 0.92
N SER A 90 0.67 -14.12 -0.37
CA SER A 90 1.19 -15.38 -0.93
C SER A 90 2.71 -15.50 -0.72
N ILE A 91 3.46 -14.41 -0.88
CA ILE A 91 4.90 -14.37 -0.52
C ILE A 91 5.07 -14.55 0.99
N LYS A 92 4.17 -13.98 1.81
CA LYS A 92 4.23 -14.04 3.27
C LYS A 92 4.04 -15.45 3.83
N GLU A 93 3.07 -16.19 3.28
CA GLU A 93 2.70 -17.54 3.73
C GLU A 93 3.62 -18.63 3.17
N MET A 94 4.34 -18.34 2.08
CA MET A 94 5.28 -19.30 1.51
C MET A 94 6.48 -19.53 2.44
N PRO A 95 6.87 -20.80 2.71
CA PRO A 95 8.01 -21.12 3.56
C PRO A 95 9.34 -20.80 2.84
N LEU A 96 9.70 -19.53 2.82
CA LEU A 96 10.90 -18.97 2.20
C LEU A 96 11.93 -18.60 3.27
N SER A 97 13.22 -18.71 2.94
CA SER A 97 14.24 -18.05 3.76
C SER A 97 14.13 -16.53 3.62
N ASP A 98 14.56 -15.79 4.65
CA ASP A 98 14.48 -14.32 4.69
C ASP A 98 15.07 -13.65 3.44
N LYS A 99 16.14 -14.23 2.89
CA LYS A 99 16.80 -13.76 1.67
C LYS A 99 15.87 -13.87 0.45
N HIS A 100 15.25 -15.04 0.25
CA HIS A 100 14.32 -15.26 -0.87
C HIS A 100 13.07 -14.41 -0.73
N HIS A 101 12.53 -14.30 0.49
CA HIS A 101 11.36 -13.48 0.78
C HIS A 101 11.61 -12.01 0.40
N LYS A 102 12.72 -11.44 0.87
CA LYS A 102 13.14 -10.06 0.57
C LYS A 102 13.27 -9.81 -0.93
N TYR A 103 13.86 -10.74 -1.68
CA TYR A 103 14.12 -10.53 -3.10
C TYR A 103 12.92 -10.80 -3.98
N LEU A 104 12.10 -11.80 -3.67
CA LEU A 104 10.86 -12.06 -4.39
C LEU A 104 9.92 -10.84 -4.28
N LEU A 105 9.78 -10.29 -3.07
CA LEU A 105 9.01 -9.07 -2.83
C LEU A 105 9.59 -7.87 -3.59
N LYS A 106 10.92 -7.69 -3.56
CA LYS A 106 11.57 -6.60 -4.30
C LYS A 106 11.34 -6.72 -5.80
N VAL A 107 11.48 -7.92 -6.37
CA VAL A 107 11.25 -8.14 -7.80
C VAL A 107 9.79 -7.87 -8.15
N TYR A 108 8.84 -8.37 -7.35
CA TYR A 108 7.42 -8.08 -7.55
C TYR A 108 7.14 -6.56 -7.59
N GLU A 109 7.67 -5.79 -6.64
CA GLU A 109 7.52 -4.32 -6.63
C GLU A 109 8.09 -3.64 -7.88
N GLU A 110 9.17 -4.18 -8.47
CA GLU A 110 9.76 -3.66 -9.70
C GLU A 110 8.87 -3.89 -10.93
N VAL A 111 7.99 -4.90 -10.92
CA VAL A 111 7.27 -5.36 -12.13
C VAL A 111 5.76 -5.41 -12.00
N LYS A 112 5.18 -5.18 -10.81
CA LYS A 112 3.75 -5.37 -10.54
C LYS A 112 2.83 -4.63 -11.53
N GLU A 113 3.23 -3.45 -11.96
CA GLU A 113 2.47 -2.69 -12.96
C GLU A 113 2.58 -3.36 -14.34
N GLU A 114 3.80 -3.68 -14.79
CA GLU A 114 4.04 -4.27 -16.11
C GLU A 114 3.41 -5.65 -16.27
N ILE A 115 3.48 -6.50 -15.23
CA ILE A 115 2.87 -7.84 -15.25
C ILE A 115 1.35 -7.74 -15.28
N ARG A 116 0.74 -6.80 -14.54
CA ARG A 116 -0.73 -6.59 -14.58
C ARG A 116 -1.25 -6.17 -15.96
N HIS A 117 -0.44 -5.44 -16.74
CA HIS A 117 -0.81 -5.09 -18.12
C HIS A 117 -0.70 -6.29 -19.08
N CYS A 118 0.23 -7.22 -18.83
CA CYS A 118 0.44 -8.40 -19.68
C CYS A 118 -0.51 -9.55 -19.34
N PHE A 119 -0.91 -9.65 -18.08
CA PHE A 119 -1.86 -10.62 -17.57
C PHE A 119 -3.04 -9.86 -16.96
N PRO A 120 -3.88 -9.21 -17.80
CA PRO A 120 -5.07 -8.58 -17.29
C PRO A 120 -5.93 -9.67 -16.61
N PRO A 121 -6.51 -9.39 -15.44
CA PRO A 121 -7.45 -10.30 -14.82
C PRO A 121 -8.54 -10.64 -15.84
N GLY A 122 -8.82 -11.92 -16.03
CA GLY A 122 -9.73 -12.38 -17.08
C GLY A 122 -11.09 -11.72 -16.94
N ASN A 123 -11.50 -10.97 -17.98
CA ASN A 123 -12.81 -10.34 -18.20
C ASN A 123 -13.72 -10.29 -16.95
N THR A 124 -13.47 -9.33 -16.07
CA THR A 124 -14.59 -8.61 -15.46
C THR A 124 -14.94 -7.52 -16.45
N GLU A 125 -16.03 -7.68 -17.19
CA GLU A 125 -16.60 -6.58 -17.97
C GLU A 125 -16.80 -5.36 -17.06
N PRO A 126 -16.77 -4.12 -17.58
CA PRO A 126 -16.95 -2.93 -16.77
C PRO A 126 -18.41 -2.82 -16.28
N MET A 127 -18.72 -3.57 -15.22
CA MET A 127 -19.92 -3.49 -14.38
C MET A 127 -19.61 -2.61 -13.15
N GLU A 128 -18.80 -1.56 -13.36
CA GLU A 128 -17.86 -1.02 -12.36
C GLU A 128 -18.43 -0.04 -11.32
N GLN A 129 -19.71 0.33 -11.35
CA GLN A 129 -20.22 1.32 -10.36
C GLN A 129 -21.05 0.69 -9.23
N HIS A 130 -21.87 -0.32 -9.52
CA HIS A 130 -22.74 -0.92 -8.52
C HIS A 130 -22.06 -2.04 -7.71
N GLU A 131 -21.16 -2.82 -8.33
CA GLU A 131 -20.43 -3.88 -7.62
C GLU A 131 -19.37 -3.31 -6.68
N ASP A 132 -18.63 -2.29 -7.10
CA ASP A 132 -17.62 -1.60 -6.29
C ASP A 132 -18.23 -0.96 -5.04
N GLU A 133 -19.45 -0.43 -5.14
CA GLU A 133 -20.14 0.16 -3.99
C GLU A 133 -20.63 -0.89 -3.00
N ALA A 134 -21.18 -2.01 -3.49
CA ALA A 134 -21.58 -3.13 -2.65
C ALA A 134 -20.37 -3.74 -1.91
N VAL A 135 -19.28 -3.98 -2.65
CA VAL A 135 -18.03 -4.50 -2.08
C VAL A 135 -17.47 -3.53 -1.04
N TRP A 136 -17.38 -2.23 -1.35
CA TRP A 136 -16.91 -1.23 -0.40
C TRP A 136 -17.74 -1.20 0.88
N ARG A 137 -19.08 -1.29 0.78
CA ARG A 137 -19.97 -1.36 1.96
C ARG A 137 -19.69 -2.59 2.81
N VAL A 138 -19.49 -3.75 2.19
CA VAL A 138 -19.14 -4.98 2.92
C VAL A 138 -17.83 -4.79 3.68
N TYR A 139 -16.78 -4.26 3.04
CA TYR A 139 -15.51 -3.98 3.73
C TYR A 139 -15.67 -2.96 4.85
N ARG A 140 -16.44 -1.89 4.64
CA ARG A 140 -16.75 -0.89 5.67
C ARG A 140 -17.38 -1.56 6.88
N ASP A 141 -18.45 -2.31 6.67
CA ASP A 141 -19.25 -2.90 7.75
C ASP A 141 -18.46 -3.97 8.51
N VAL A 142 -17.73 -4.83 7.78
CA VAL A 142 -16.89 -5.87 8.38
C VAL A 142 -15.76 -5.25 9.20
N LEU A 143 -14.98 -4.33 8.64
CA LEU A 143 -13.88 -3.70 9.36
C LEU A 143 -14.38 -2.92 10.57
N HIS A 144 -15.49 -2.19 10.43
CA HIS A 144 -16.09 -1.46 11.53
C HIS A 144 -16.58 -2.40 12.65
N ALA A 145 -17.19 -3.53 12.31
CA ALA A 145 -17.65 -4.50 13.30
C ALA A 145 -16.49 -5.22 14.01
N VAL A 146 -15.54 -5.78 13.25
CA VAL A 146 -14.44 -6.60 13.79
C VAL A 146 -13.41 -5.78 14.58
N THR A 147 -13.31 -4.48 14.30
CA THR A 147 -12.47 -3.54 15.07
C THR A 147 -13.23 -2.88 16.23
N GLN A 148 -14.43 -3.33 16.56
CA GLN A 148 -15.25 -2.75 17.64
C GLN A 148 -15.44 -1.23 17.48
N LYS A 149 -15.73 -0.80 16.24
CA LYS A 149 -15.91 0.60 15.83
C LYS A 149 -14.66 1.48 15.84
N LYS A 150 -13.47 0.91 16.14
CA LYS A 150 -12.19 1.64 16.14
C LYS A 150 -11.69 2.00 14.75
N PHE A 151 -12.04 1.22 13.73
CA PHE A 151 -11.67 1.52 12.33
C PHE A 151 -12.92 1.73 11.49
N LEU A 152 -12.95 2.80 10.68
CA LEU A 152 -14.07 3.09 9.78
C LEU A 152 -13.58 3.49 8.39
N LEU A 153 -14.06 2.78 7.36
CA LEU A 153 -13.94 3.27 5.99
C LEU A 153 -14.99 4.36 5.74
N ILE A 154 -14.53 5.47 5.17
CA ILE A 154 -15.37 6.62 4.81
C ILE A 154 -15.14 6.99 3.36
N ARG A 155 -16.12 7.68 2.76
CA ARG A 155 -16.03 8.27 1.43
C ARG A 155 -15.33 9.61 1.49
N GLU A 156 -14.81 10.04 0.35
CA GLU A 156 -14.15 11.34 0.21
C GLU A 156 -15.07 12.51 0.61
N GLY A 157 -16.36 12.44 0.29
CA GLY A 157 -17.34 13.45 0.70
C GLY A 157 -17.52 13.56 2.23
N GLU A 158 -17.30 12.47 2.96
CA GLU A 158 -17.40 12.41 4.43
C GLU A 158 -16.16 13.03 5.11
N VAL A 159 -15.02 13.19 4.42
CA VAL A 159 -13.80 13.78 5.01
C VAL A 159 -14.03 15.22 5.46
N SER A 160 -14.86 15.97 4.73
CA SER A 160 -15.11 17.39 4.98
C SER A 160 -15.68 17.67 6.38
N SER A 161 -16.45 16.76 6.97
CA SER A 161 -17.00 16.93 8.32
C SER A 161 -15.94 16.91 9.41
N PHE A 162 -14.80 16.26 9.16
CA PHE A 162 -13.70 16.19 10.13
C PHE A 162 -12.79 17.42 10.09
N ARG A 163 -13.00 18.30 9.10
CA ARG A 163 -12.34 19.61 9.03
C ARG A 163 -13.09 20.72 9.76
N GLN A 164 -14.27 20.42 10.29
CA GLN A 164 -15.07 21.40 11.02
C GLN A 164 -14.43 21.65 12.40
N GLY A 165 -14.00 22.90 12.64
CA GLY A 165 -13.31 23.30 13.86
C GLY A 165 -12.18 24.28 13.56
N ASP A 166 -11.37 24.57 14.56
CA ASP A 166 -10.22 25.47 14.41
C ASP A 166 -9.00 24.67 13.94
N ILE A 167 -8.44 25.06 12.80
CA ILE A 167 -7.20 24.46 12.31
C ILE A 167 -6.05 25.04 13.13
N ILE A 168 -5.43 24.20 13.96
CA ILE A 168 -4.35 24.61 14.89
C ILE A 168 -2.95 24.27 14.38
N CYS A 169 -2.85 23.42 13.36
CA CYS A 169 -1.58 23.03 12.75
C CYS A 169 -1.81 22.57 11.31
N GLU A 170 -0.97 23.04 10.39
CA GLU A 170 -0.84 22.48 9.04
C GLU A 170 0.63 22.32 8.68
N ALA A 171 0.98 21.21 8.03
CA ALA A 171 2.32 20.97 7.51
C ALA A 171 2.27 20.21 6.18
N ILE A 172 3.12 20.61 5.24
CA ILE A 172 3.33 19.88 3.99
C ILE A 172 4.48 18.89 4.19
N ILE A 173 4.30 17.68 3.69
CA ILE A 173 5.24 16.56 3.84
C ILE A 173 5.72 16.16 2.45
N LYS A 174 7.01 16.37 2.15
CA LYS A 174 7.61 16.00 0.85
C LYS A 174 8.86 15.16 1.00
N GLU A 175 9.60 15.36 2.09
CA GLU A 175 10.84 14.64 2.34
C GLU A 175 10.96 14.18 3.80
N ARG A 176 11.91 13.29 4.06
CA ARG A 176 12.11 12.72 5.40
C ARG A 176 12.45 13.76 6.47
N SER A 177 13.04 14.90 6.07
CA SER A 177 13.37 15.98 6.99
C SER A 177 12.12 16.72 7.50
N ASP A 178 10.98 16.57 6.81
CA ASP A 178 9.71 17.20 7.20
C ASP A 178 9.02 16.46 8.35
N ILE A 179 9.33 15.17 8.56
CA ILE A 179 8.75 14.39 9.66
C ILE A 179 9.04 15.04 11.04
N PRO A 180 10.31 15.29 11.43
CA PRO A 180 10.59 15.94 12.71
C PRO A 180 10.01 17.36 12.78
N ARG A 181 10.04 18.12 11.68
CA ARG A 181 9.46 19.48 11.64
C ARG A 181 7.95 19.50 11.89
N ALA A 182 7.21 18.64 11.19
CA ALA A 182 5.77 18.51 11.35
C ALA A 182 5.41 17.99 12.75
N ARG A 183 6.21 17.07 13.29
CA ARG A 183 6.07 16.57 14.67
C ARG A 183 6.28 17.68 15.70
N ASP A 184 7.28 18.53 15.53
CA ASP A 184 7.56 19.64 16.46
C ASP A 184 6.48 20.72 16.37
N LEU A 185 6.00 21.04 15.16
CA LEU A 185 4.88 21.96 14.97
C LEU A 185 3.61 21.43 15.64
N ALA A 186 3.26 20.16 15.40
CA ALA A 186 2.14 19.52 16.06
C ALA A 186 2.28 19.54 17.58
N LYS A 187 3.48 19.29 18.11
CA LYS A 187 3.74 19.34 19.55
C LYS A 187 3.44 20.71 20.14
N LEU A 188 3.91 21.78 19.49
CA LEU A 188 3.65 23.15 19.95
C LEU A 188 2.15 23.46 19.94
N SER A 189 1.46 23.18 18.83
CA SER A 189 0.01 23.40 18.74
C SER A 189 -0.79 22.62 19.78
N LEU A 190 -0.41 21.37 20.08
CA LEU A 190 -1.08 20.57 21.11
C LEU A 190 -0.80 21.08 22.53
N LEU A 191 0.40 21.61 22.79
CA LEU A 191 0.74 22.25 24.07
C LEU A 191 -0.06 23.53 24.27
N GLU A 192 -0.14 24.39 23.24
CA GLU A 192 -0.93 25.62 23.27
C GLU A 192 -2.42 25.34 23.46
N LEU A 193 -2.91 24.25 22.84
CA LEU A 193 -4.27 23.79 23.06
C LEU A 193 -4.48 23.30 24.50
N GLY A 194 -3.43 22.91 25.23
CA GLY A 194 -3.53 22.42 26.61
C GLY A 194 -3.78 20.91 26.73
N VAL A 195 -3.36 20.13 25.72
CA VAL A 195 -3.37 18.66 25.80
C VAL A 195 -2.37 18.20 26.86
N SER A 196 -2.73 17.18 27.65
CA SER A 196 -1.85 16.67 28.70
C SER A 196 -0.55 16.09 28.13
N ALA A 197 0.56 16.26 28.86
CA ALA A 197 1.88 15.81 28.41
C ALA A 197 1.94 14.30 28.11
N SER A 198 1.19 13.48 28.86
CA SER A 198 1.06 12.04 28.63
C SER A 198 0.37 11.72 27.29
N SER A 199 -0.69 12.46 26.96
CA SER A 199 -1.44 12.28 25.70
C SER A 199 -0.66 12.82 24.50
N ILE A 200 0.07 13.93 24.66
CA ILE A 200 0.89 14.51 23.59
C ILE A 200 1.88 13.49 23.04
N MET A 201 2.61 12.77 23.91
CA MET A 201 3.58 11.78 23.44
C MET A 201 2.93 10.67 22.60
N SER A 202 1.74 10.23 23.01
CA SER A 202 0.93 9.25 22.29
C SER A 202 0.45 9.78 20.94
N HIS A 203 -0.09 11.01 20.91
CA HIS A 203 -0.54 11.65 19.68
C HIS A 203 0.62 11.84 18.69
N LEU A 204 1.78 12.32 19.16
CA LEU A 204 2.96 12.53 18.33
C LEU A 204 3.50 11.23 17.75
N LEU A 205 3.42 10.11 18.47
CA LEU A 205 3.78 8.80 17.94
C LEU A 205 2.88 8.44 16.75
N LEU A 206 1.56 8.56 16.91
CA LEU A 206 0.62 8.21 15.83
C LEU A 206 0.72 9.17 14.64
N ILE A 207 0.89 10.47 14.89
CA ILE A 207 1.16 11.47 13.86
C ILE A 207 2.43 11.10 13.07
N SER A 208 3.51 10.73 13.77
CA SER A 208 4.77 10.35 13.10
C SER A 208 4.59 9.10 12.23
N GLU A 209 3.86 8.10 12.71
CA GLU A 209 3.59 6.88 11.94
C GLU A 209 2.71 7.17 10.71
N ALA A 210 1.68 8.00 10.86
CA ALA A 210 0.82 8.43 9.76
C ALA A 210 1.59 9.20 8.67
N ILE A 211 2.38 10.20 9.06
CA ILE A 211 3.25 10.97 8.15
C ILE A 211 4.29 10.06 7.49
N THR A 212 4.84 9.11 8.24
CA THR A 212 5.79 8.14 7.67
C THR A 212 5.13 7.28 6.60
N ASN A 213 3.85 6.92 6.77
CA ASN A 213 3.10 6.17 5.76
C ASN A 213 2.90 6.98 4.48
N VAL A 214 2.70 8.30 4.56
CA VAL A 214 2.71 9.19 3.38
C VAL A 214 4.00 9.00 2.59
N LEU A 215 5.17 9.20 3.19
CA LEU A 215 6.45 9.10 2.48
C LEU A 215 6.82 7.68 2.05
N LYS A 216 6.20 6.66 2.66
CA LYS A 216 6.39 5.26 2.26
C LYS A 216 5.54 4.92 1.03
N HIS A 217 4.32 5.44 0.93
CA HIS A 217 3.32 4.97 -0.03
C HIS A 217 2.97 6.01 -1.10
N ALA A 218 3.32 7.27 -0.90
CA ALA A 218 3.09 8.41 -1.78
C ALA A 218 4.35 9.29 -1.90
N ASN A 219 4.29 10.28 -2.78
CA ASN A 219 5.39 11.22 -3.01
C ASN A 219 5.30 12.46 -2.09
N GLU A 220 4.09 12.91 -1.81
CA GLU A 220 3.83 14.07 -0.96
C GLU A 220 2.52 13.90 -0.19
N GLY A 221 2.36 14.71 0.84
CA GLY A 221 1.13 14.76 1.62
C GLY A 221 1.01 15.98 2.50
N LYS A 222 -0.05 16.01 3.29
CA LYS A 222 -0.42 17.12 4.15
C LYS A 222 -0.88 16.61 5.51
N LEU A 223 -0.36 17.21 6.57
CA LEU A 223 -0.88 17.10 7.93
C LEU A 223 -1.78 18.30 8.20
N THR A 224 -2.96 18.06 8.74
CA THR A 224 -3.83 19.08 9.32
C THR A 224 -4.33 18.60 10.68
N ILE A 225 -4.23 19.45 11.71
CA ILE A 225 -4.81 19.19 13.03
C ILE A 225 -5.93 20.18 13.26
N VAL A 226 -7.10 19.66 13.62
CA VAL A 226 -8.32 20.42 13.85
C VAL A 226 -8.76 20.21 15.29
N ASP A 227 -8.92 21.30 16.03
CA ASP A 227 -9.61 21.32 17.31
C ASP A 227 -11.12 21.42 17.04
N ALA A 228 -11.81 20.29 17.15
CA ALA A 228 -13.26 20.24 17.10
C ALA A 228 -13.82 20.34 18.53
N LYS A 229 -15.10 20.73 18.66
CA LYS A 229 -15.73 21.04 19.96
C LYS A 229 -15.51 20.00 21.07
N THR A 230 -15.46 18.72 20.72
CA THR A 230 -15.37 17.60 21.67
C THR A 230 -14.23 16.64 21.39
N SER A 231 -13.46 16.88 20.33
CA SER A 231 -12.47 15.95 19.81
C SER A 231 -11.36 16.69 19.08
N LEU A 232 -10.19 16.06 19.07
CA LEU A 232 -9.09 16.51 18.24
C LEU A 232 -9.03 15.59 17.01
N HIS A 233 -9.05 16.18 15.82
CA HIS A 233 -8.89 15.43 14.57
C HIS A 233 -7.51 15.70 13.97
N VAL A 234 -6.79 14.63 13.70
CA VAL A 234 -5.55 14.68 12.93
C VAL A 234 -5.82 14.07 11.57
N LEU A 235 -5.78 14.88 10.53
CA LEU A 235 -5.92 14.46 9.14
C LEU A 235 -4.53 14.37 8.51
N VAL A 236 -4.24 13.24 7.90
CA VAL A 236 -3.03 13.02 7.10
C VAL A 236 -3.45 12.57 5.72
N GLU A 237 -3.12 13.38 4.73
CA GLU A 237 -3.52 13.22 3.34
C GLU A 237 -2.31 12.91 2.48
N ASP A 238 -2.48 12.06 1.48
CA ASP A 238 -1.46 11.72 0.50
C ASP A 238 -2.05 11.68 -0.91
N THR A 239 -1.19 11.85 -1.92
CA THR A 239 -1.52 11.74 -3.34
C THR A 239 -1.01 10.44 -3.97
N GLY A 240 -0.94 9.37 -3.15
CA GLY A 240 -0.49 8.05 -3.58
C GLY A 240 -1.57 7.23 -4.30
N PRO A 241 -1.29 5.96 -4.62
CA PRO A 241 -2.22 5.08 -5.34
C PRO A 241 -3.39 4.57 -4.48
N GLY A 242 -3.46 4.98 -3.20
CA GLY A 242 -4.43 4.47 -2.25
C GLY A 242 -4.15 3.06 -1.73
N PHE A 243 -5.10 2.54 -0.95
CA PHE A 243 -5.10 1.19 -0.42
C PHE A 243 -6.14 0.35 -1.17
N PRO A 244 -5.75 -0.76 -1.81
CA PRO A 244 -6.71 -1.73 -2.32
C PRO A 244 -7.62 -2.26 -1.20
N LEU A 245 -8.93 -2.33 -1.43
CA LEU A 245 -9.87 -2.79 -0.40
C LEU A 245 -9.52 -4.20 0.12
N LYS A 246 -9.09 -5.08 -0.79
CA LYS A 246 -8.70 -6.46 -0.46
C LYS A 246 -7.56 -6.57 0.54
N ILE A 247 -6.66 -5.58 0.61
CA ILE A 247 -5.52 -5.62 1.55
C ILE A 247 -5.87 -5.07 2.94
N LEU A 248 -6.97 -4.33 3.08
CA LEU A 248 -7.29 -3.59 4.31
C LEU A 248 -7.51 -4.48 5.55
N PRO A 249 -8.20 -5.64 5.47
CA PRO A 249 -8.32 -6.55 6.61
C PRO A 249 -6.97 -7.02 7.12
N TYR A 250 -6.01 -7.27 6.23
CA TYR A 250 -4.66 -7.69 6.63
C TYR A 250 -3.89 -6.54 7.26
N THR A 251 -3.91 -5.34 6.66
CA THR A 251 -3.20 -4.18 7.19
C THR A 251 -3.75 -3.70 8.54
N THR A 252 -5.02 -3.95 8.81
CA THR A 252 -5.67 -3.52 10.06
C THR A 252 -5.67 -4.61 11.13
N LEU A 253 -6.02 -5.86 10.79
CA LEU A 253 -6.27 -6.93 11.77
C LEU A 253 -5.07 -7.84 12.01
N MET A 254 -4.16 -7.95 11.04
CA MET A 254 -3.01 -8.86 11.15
C MET A 254 -1.78 -8.09 11.64
N ALA A 255 -1.48 -8.22 12.93
CA ALA A 255 -0.27 -7.63 13.52
C ALA A 255 0.98 -8.08 12.74
N GLY A 256 1.80 -7.12 12.32
CA GLY A 256 3.01 -7.40 11.56
C GLY A 256 2.81 -7.54 10.05
N TYR A 257 1.61 -7.32 9.52
CA TYR A 257 1.39 -7.27 8.07
C TYR A 257 1.87 -5.93 7.50
N SER A 258 2.76 -5.99 6.51
CA SER A 258 3.25 -4.82 5.79
C SER A 258 3.47 -5.15 4.33
N THR A 259 3.09 -4.22 3.45
CA THR A 259 3.35 -4.31 2.00
C THR A 259 4.76 -3.84 1.63
N LYS A 260 5.54 -3.29 2.57
CA LYS A 260 6.94 -2.87 2.40
C LYS A 260 7.81 -3.33 3.58
N LYS A 261 9.12 -3.02 3.56
CA LYS A 261 10.03 -3.21 4.72
C LYS A 261 9.65 -2.28 5.90
N SER A 262 8.59 -2.60 6.61
CA SER A 262 8.25 -2.01 7.90
C SER A 262 7.72 -3.09 8.85
N LEU A 263 7.63 -2.77 10.14
CA LEU A 263 7.14 -3.72 11.14
C LEU A 263 5.64 -4.03 11.00
N GLY A 264 4.90 -3.36 10.10
CA GLY A 264 3.48 -3.64 9.88
C GLY A 264 2.60 -3.37 11.12
N GLN A 265 3.00 -2.39 11.94
CA GLN A 265 2.33 -2.07 13.20
C GLN A 265 1.54 -0.76 13.15
N GLY A 266 1.57 -0.03 12.03
CA GLY A 266 1.05 1.34 11.98
C GLY A 266 -0.43 1.42 12.35
N PHE A 267 -1.28 0.68 11.65
CA PHE A 267 -2.71 0.60 11.99
C PHE A 267 -2.96 -0.04 13.35
N THR A 268 -2.19 -1.06 13.75
CA THR A 268 -2.29 -1.66 15.08
C THR A 268 -2.07 -0.64 16.20
N LEU A 269 -1.03 0.20 16.08
CA LEU A 269 -0.74 1.27 17.03
C LEU A 269 -1.85 2.33 17.02
N MET A 270 -2.29 2.74 15.83
CA MET A 270 -3.37 3.73 15.68
C MET A 270 -4.67 3.24 16.32
N MET A 271 -5.10 2.02 16.04
CA MET A 271 -6.32 1.45 16.62
C MET A 271 -6.23 1.23 18.13
N LYS A 272 -5.02 1.03 18.68
CA LYS A 272 -4.82 0.86 20.12
C LYS A 272 -4.86 2.18 20.89
N MET A 273 -4.45 3.29 20.26
CA MET A 273 -4.18 4.56 20.96
C MET A 273 -5.11 5.70 20.55
N ALA A 274 -5.67 5.67 19.34
CA ALA A 274 -6.70 6.61 18.91
C ALA A 274 -8.08 6.17 19.40
N GLU A 275 -8.99 7.13 19.54
CA GLU A 275 -10.38 6.79 19.83
C GLU A 275 -11.03 6.17 18.59
N GLN A 276 -10.74 6.74 17.42
CA GLN A 276 -11.16 6.19 16.14
C GLN A 276 -10.13 6.47 15.05
N VAL A 277 -10.00 5.54 14.11
CA VAL A 277 -9.19 5.62 12.90
C VAL A 277 -10.14 5.58 11.72
N LEU A 278 -10.14 6.62 10.89
CA LEU A 278 -10.93 6.65 9.66
C LEU A 278 -10.01 6.70 8.45
N LEU A 279 -10.41 6.00 7.39
CA LEU A 279 -9.68 5.96 6.14
C LEU A 279 -10.63 6.24 4.97
N SER A 280 -10.35 7.32 4.25
CA SER A 280 -10.81 7.51 2.88
C SER A 280 -9.66 7.13 1.95
N THR A 281 -9.91 6.34 0.92
CA THR A 281 -8.86 5.93 -0.01
C THR A 281 -9.42 5.71 -1.41
N SER A 282 -8.65 6.10 -2.42
CA SER A 282 -8.95 5.92 -3.84
C SER A 282 -7.66 5.89 -4.65
N SER A 283 -7.75 5.68 -5.96
CA SER A 283 -6.61 5.80 -6.88
C SER A 283 -5.98 7.20 -6.92
N ARG A 284 -6.63 8.22 -6.35
CA ARG A 284 -6.13 9.61 -6.29
C ARG A 284 -5.37 9.93 -5.01
N GLY A 285 -5.39 9.04 -4.03
CA GLY A 285 -4.81 9.31 -2.72
C GLY A 285 -5.60 8.71 -1.56
N SER A 286 -5.06 8.88 -0.36
CA SER A 286 -5.76 8.53 0.88
C SER A 286 -5.79 9.69 1.85
N THR A 287 -6.81 9.67 2.70
CA THR A 287 -6.91 10.50 3.89
C THR A 287 -7.11 9.61 5.10
N LEU A 288 -6.11 9.59 5.97
CA LEU A 288 -6.17 8.97 7.28
C LEU A 288 -6.58 10.01 8.31
N ILE A 289 -7.60 9.71 9.11
CA ILE A 289 -8.08 10.59 10.17
C ILE A 289 -7.93 9.85 11.49
N LEU A 290 -7.20 10.44 12.43
CA LEU A 290 -7.11 9.98 13.81
C LEU A 290 -7.95 10.90 14.68
N VAL A 291 -8.92 10.32 15.37
CA VAL A 291 -9.77 11.03 16.33
C VAL A 291 -9.25 10.74 17.73
N PHE A 292 -9.01 11.79 18.49
CA PHE A 292 -8.68 11.72 19.90
C PHE A 292 -9.75 12.44 20.71
N HIS A 293 -9.94 12.02 21.97
CA HIS A 293 -10.81 12.75 22.89
C HIS A 293 -10.30 14.19 23.05
N GLY A 294 -11.24 15.14 23.00
CA GLY A 294 -10.99 16.51 23.43
C GLY A 294 -10.73 16.55 24.93
N LYS A 295 -10.35 17.73 25.44
CA LYS A 295 -9.98 17.95 26.85
C LYS A 295 -10.89 17.18 27.82
N GLU A 296 -10.29 16.30 28.64
CA GLU A 296 -10.96 15.73 29.81
C GLU A 296 -11.42 16.88 30.71
N GLY A 297 -12.73 17.13 30.73
CA GLY A 297 -13.31 18.26 31.45
C GLY A 297 -14.84 18.33 31.43
N ALA A 298 -15.54 17.74 30.46
CA ALA A 298 -16.99 17.61 30.52
C ALA A 298 -17.36 16.24 31.09
N LYS A 299 -17.60 16.20 32.41
CA LYS A 299 -18.27 15.08 33.07
C LYS A 299 -19.51 14.69 32.27
N HIS A 300 -19.71 13.39 32.06
CA HIS A 300 -21.01 12.86 31.68
C HIS A 300 -22.07 13.40 32.63
N GLU A 301 -22.85 14.38 32.17
CA GLU A 301 -24.22 14.51 32.64
C GLU A 301 -24.98 13.36 31.99
N SER A 302 -25.11 12.29 32.77
CA SER A 302 -26.13 11.28 32.56
C SER A 302 -27.47 12.00 32.48
N ILE A 303 -28.04 12.08 31.29
CA ILE A 303 -29.47 12.33 31.15
C ILE A 303 -30.13 10.96 31.05
N VAL A 304 -30.99 10.74 32.04
CA VAL A 304 -31.88 9.60 32.30
C VAL A 304 -32.63 9.15 31.06
#